data_AF-A0A7K4C7U8-F1
#
_entry.id   AF-A0A7K4C7U8-F1
#
_cell.length_a   1.000
_cell.length_b   1.000
_cell.length_c   1.000
_cell.angle_alpha   90.00
_cell.angle_beta   90.00
_cell.angle_gamma   90.00
#
_symmetry.space_group_name_H-M   'P 1'
#
loop_
_entity.id
_entity.type
_entity.pdbx_description
1 polymer ?
#
loop_
_entity_poly.entity_id
_entity_poly.type
_entity_poly.pdbx_seq_one_letter_code
_entity_poly.pdbx_strand_id
1 'polypeptide(L)'
;LENLGFSKEDLPPLIKGVRGTSSEEHSIEHLEKGILRAKFNLQVNKDGTIRFDATEIPLSYFKPKEIFTSIEKLKELGYTKDIYGNDLTNDNQIIELMPHDIVLPCSPESNDEKADEVFIKTSQFIDELLIRFYKLNKFYNVKKREDLIGHLGVCMAPHNCAGVICRFIGFSNTLGLLASPYMHAAIRRDCDGDEAAIMLLGDVLLNFSRKFLPSHRGGTQDAPLVLNGKIDPGEVDDQILDVELTYKYPLELYLLSEQRKHSSEVTNIPLVRTYLKEGKDPFHNLGFTHNTSNFNDGVLCSSYKTLPTMQDKVNHQMELVEKIRAVDSSDTAKLIIDRHFLKDLKGNLRKFSMQGFRCVSCNEIMRRPPLSGVCPKCGGKIIFTINEGGIKKYLEPALNLAEKYNLSLYIKQNLSILKENIESIFGKELEKQQSLKDFFG
;
A
#
# COMPACT_ATOMS: atom_id res chain seq x y z
N LEU A 1 4.48 28.87 -19.14
CA LEU A 1 5.80 29.23 -18.58
C LEU A 1 5.85 30.71 -18.22
N GLU A 2 5.54 31.59 -19.17
CA GLU A 2 5.45 33.04 -18.95
C GLU A 2 4.55 33.42 -17.77
N ASN A 3 3.33 32.88 -17.70
CA ASN A 3 2.39 33.14 -16.59
C ASN A 3 2.93 32.75 -15.20
N LEU A 4 3.75 31.69 -15.14
CA LEU A 4 4.39 31.22 -13.92
C LEU A 4 5.72 31.95 -13.63
N GLY A 5 6.23 32.72 -14.57
CA GLY A 5 7.55 33.36 -14.49
C GLY A 5 8.71 32.37 -14.42
N PHE A 6 8.61 31.23 -15.13
CA PHE A 6 9.69 30.24 -15.23
C PHE A 6 10.41 30.31 -16.57
N SER A 7 11.71 30.07 -16.54
CA SER A 7 12.51 29.78 -17.72
C SER A 7 12.45 28.28 -18.06
N LYS A 8 12.95 27.88 -19.23
CA LYS A 8 13.03 26.46 -19.60
C LYS A 8 14.05 25.68 -18.76
N GLU A 9 15.02 26.37 -18.17
CA GLU A 9 16.10 25.78 -17.37
C GLU A 9 15.61 25.37 -15.97
N ASP A 10 14.52 25.98 -15.49
CA ASP A 10 13.93 25.72 -14.17
C ASP A 10 13.09 24.43 -14.12
N LEU A 11 12.95 23.71 -15.23
CA LEU A 11 12.00 22.62 -15.37
C LEU A 11 12.66 21.29 -15.71
N PRO A 12 12.07 20.17 -15.27
CA PRO A 12 12.54 18.86 -15.66
C PRO A 12 12.42 18.66 -17.17
N PRO A 13 13.28 17.82 -17.77
CA PRO A 13 13.28 17.57 -19.21
C PRO A 13 11.99 16.91 -19.71
N LEU A 14 11.23 16.27 -18.82
CA LEU A 14 9.99 15.57 -19.14
C LEU A 14 8.87 15.98 -18.19
N ILE A 15 7.77 16.46 -18.77
CA ILE A 15 6.50 16.64 -18.08
C ILE A 15 5.54 15.58 -18.61
N LYS A 16 5.14 14.66 -17.75
CA LYS A 16 4.23 13.56 -18.12
C LYS A 16 2.79 14.07 -18.12
N GLY A 17 2.07 13.80 -19.20
CA GLY A 17 0.63 14.05 -19.31
C GLY A 17 -0.17 12.74 -19.42
N VAL A 18 -1.49 12.87 -19.44
CA VAL A 18 -2.38 11.74 -19.73
C VAL A 18 -2.44 11.45 -21.23
N ARG A 19 -2.62 10.18 -21.62
CA ARG A 19 -2.80 9.81 -23.05
C ARG A 19 -4.13 10.29 -23.62
N GLY A 20 -5.14 10.45 -22.77
CA GLY A 20 -6.48 10.93 -23.09
C GLY A 20 -7.26 11.13 -21.80
N THR A 21 -8.27 12.00 -21.84
CA THR A 21 -9.17 12.22 -20.71
C THR A 21 -10.28 11.18 -20.69
N SER A 22 -10.69 10.76 -19.49
CA SER A 22 -11.75 9.76 -19.27
C SER A 22 -13.00 10.33 -18.61
N SER A 23 -13.00 11.63 -18.30
CA SER A 23 -14.14 12.36 -17.76
C SER A 23 -15.16 12.68 -18.85
N GLU A 24 -16.42 12.87 -18.46
CA GLU A 24 -17.54 13.09 -19.38
C GLU A 24 -17.34 14.32 -20.27
N GLU A 25 -16.97 15.45 -19.66
CA GLU A 25 -16.73 16.71 -20.38
C GLU A 25 -15.33 16.78 -20.99
N HIS A 26 -14.49 15.73 -20.82
CA HIS A 26 -13.08 15.74 -21.20
C HIS A 26 -12.32 16.98 -20.68
N SER A 27 -12.75 17.53 -19.55
CA SER A 27 -12.16 18.70 -18.90
C SER A 27 -10.70 18.43 -18.56
N ILE A 28 -9.83 19.37 -18.91
CA ILE A 28 -8.38 19.26 -18.71
C ILE A 28 -7.98 20.18 -17.56
N GLU A 29 -7.11 19.70 -16.68
CA GLU A 29 -6.50 20.54 -15.66
C GLU A 29 -5.61 21.63 -16.29
N HIS A 30 -5.53 22.79 -15.65
CA HIS A 30 -4.66 23.86 -16.11
C HIS A 30 -3.19 23.41 -16.16
N LEU A 31 -2.54 23.54 -17.33
CA LEU A 31 -1.18 23.05 -17.56
C LEU A 31 -0.16 23.61 -16.58
N GLU A 32 -0.38 24.81 -16.07
CA GLU A 32 0.46 25.45 -15.05
C GLU A 32 0.56 24.62 -13.76
N LYS A 33 -0.54 23.97 -13.35
CA LYS A 33 -0.53 23.05 -12.21
C LYS A 33 0.33 21.83 -12.51
N GLY A 34 0.21 21.25 -13.70
CA GLY A 34 1.03 20.12 -14.15
C GLY A 34 2.54 20.46 -14.22
N ILE A 35 2.88 21.66 -14.69
CA ILE A 35 4.26 22.16 -14.73
C ILE A 35 4.82 22.30 -13.31
N LEU A 36 4.04 22.89 -12.40
CA LEU A 36 4.43 23.02 -11.00
C LEU A 36 4.61 21.65 -10.32
N ARG A 37 3.70 20.70 -10.52
CA ARG A 37 3.86 19.32 -9.99
C ARG A 37 5.13 18.66 -10.51
N ALA A 38 5.42 18.79 -11.81
CA ALA A 38 6.62 18.23 -12.41
C ALA A 38 7.91 18.80 -11.80
N LYS A 39 7.94 20.11 -11.51
CA LYS A 39 9.07 20.76 -10.81
C LYS A 39 9.37 20.11 -9.45
N PHE A 40 8.34 19.71 -8.71
CA PHE A 40 8.48 19.04 -7.41
C PHE A 40 8.53 17.50 -7.51
N ASN A 41 8.55 16.94 -8.72
CA ASN A 41 8.47 15.50 -8.97
C ASN A 41 7.26 14.82 -8.30
N LEU A 42 6.11 15.51 -8.28
CA LEU A 42 4.88 15.01 -7.69
C LEU A 42 4.01 14.32 -8.76
N GLN A 43 3.38 13.21 -8.37
CA GLN A 43 2.43 12.49 -9.21
C GLN A 43 1.01 12.87 -8.83
N VAL A 44 0.12 12.92 -9.84
CA VAL A 44 -1.29 13.31 -9.66
C VAL A 44 -2.18 12.11 -9.91
N ASN A 45 -3.21 11.96 -9.07
CA ASN A 45 -4.23 10.95 -9.26
C ASN A 45 -5.36 11.45 -10.20
N LYS A 46 -6.26 10.55 -10.59
CA LYS A 46 -7.38 10.77 -11.53
C LYS A 46 -8.28 11.97 -11.19
N ASP A 47 -8.35 12.35 -9.92
CA ASP A 47 -9.20 13.42 -9.41
C ASP A 47 -8.48 14.76 -9.19
N GLY A 48 -7.18 14.84 -9.53
CA GLY A 48 -6.35 16.03 -9.37
C GLY A 48 -5.56 16.09 -8.06
N THR A 49 -5.81 15.16 -7.13
CA THR A 49 -5.14 15.11 -5.82
C THR A 49 -3.80 14.37 -5.87
N ILE A 50 -2.94 14.63 -4.89
CA ILE A 50 -1.68 13.92 -4.64
C ILE A 50 -1.89 13.01 -3.44
N ARG A 51 -1.61 11.72 -3.62
CA ARG A 51 -1.86 10.67 -2.61
C ARG A 51 -0.58 9.99 -2.18
N PHE A 52 -0.57 9.60 -0.92
CA PHE A 52 0.41 8.72 -0.34
C PHE A 52 -0.31 7.49 0.22
N ASP A 53 -0.06 6.32 -0.35
CA ASP A 53 -0.71 5.08 0.07
C ASP A 53 0.16 4.36 1.11
N ALA A 54 -0.47 3.87 2.19
CA ALA A 54 0.21 3.16 3.27
C ALA A 54 -0.68 2.08 3.87
N THR A 55 -0.07 0.99 4.35
CA THR A 55 -0.78 -0.07 5.09
C THR A 55 -1.24 0.45 6.45
N GLU A 56 -2.44 0.06 6.87
CA GLU A 56 -3.03 0.54 8.12
C GLU A 56 -2.46 -0.20 9.34
N ILE A 57 -2.10 0.55 10.38
CA ILE A 57 -1.71 -0.01 11.67
C ILE A 57 -2.46 0.74 12.78
N PRO A 58 -3.28 0.05 13.60
CA PRO A 58 -3.98 0.69 14.70
C PRO A 58 -3.01 1.03 15.84
N LEU A 59 -3.15 2.24 16.39
CA LEU A 59 -2.35 2.76 17.50
C LEU A 59 -3.29 3.48 18.48
N SER A 60 -3.32 3.02 19.74
CA SER A 60 -4.09 3.68 20.81
C SER A 60 -3.23 4.57 21.70
N TYR A 61 -1.96 4.20 21.90
CA TYR A 61 -1.03 4.91 22.76
C TYR A 61 0.34 5.04 22.12
N PHE A 62 1.05 6.11 22.44
CA PHE A 62 2.41 6.34 21.95
C PHE A 62 3.27 7.02 23.01
N LYS A 63 4.58 6.97 22.83
CA LYS A 63 5.55 7.81 23.56
C LYS A 63 6.11 8.88 22.62
N PRO A 64 6.35 10.12 23.08
CA PRO A 64 6.91 11.19 22.26
C PRO A 64 8.17 10.78 21.46
N LYS A 65 9.06 9.99 22.07
CA LYS A 65 10.27 9.47 21.41
C LYS A 65 10.00 8.57 20.21
N GLU A 66 8.88 7.84 20.21
CA GLU A 66 8.53 6.87 19.17
C GLU A 66 8.00 7.56 17.91
N ILE A 67 7.42 8.76 18.06
CA ILE A 67 6.89 9.56 16.95
C ILE A 67 7.82 10.70 16.53
N PHE A 68 9.02 10.77 17.11
CA PHE A 68 10.03 11.80 16.89
C PHE A 68 9.51 13.23 17.02
N THR A 69 8.67 13.49 18.03
CA THR A 69 8.06 14.82 18.25
C THR A 69 8.38 15.34 19.64
N SER A 70 8.74 16.63 19.72
CA SER A 70 9.11 17.25 20.99
C SER A 70 7.91 17.41 21.93
N ILE A 71 8.16 17.41 23.23
CA ILE A 71 7.13 17.54 24.26
C ILE A 71 6.43 18.90 24.15
N GLU A 72 7.17 19.96 23.85
CA GLU A 72 6.64 21.31 23.66
C GLU A 72 5.63 21.32 22.53
N LYS A 73 5.97 20.67 21.41
CA LYS A 73 5.07 20.58 20.26
C LYS A 73 3.82 19.77 20.56
N LEU A 74 3.96 18.66 21.29
CA LEU A 74 2.81 17.86 21.73
C LEU A 74 1.88 18.66 22.66
N LYS A 75 2.44 19.47 23.57
CA LYS A 75 1.65 20.37 24.42
C LYS A 75 0.89 21.42 23.60
N GLU A 76 1.51 22.00 22.57
CA GLU A 76 0.82 22.91 21.63
C GLU A 76 -0.36 22.23 20.92
N LEU A 77 -0.25 20.94 20.63
CA LEU A 77 -1.30 20.13 19.99
C LEU A 77 -2.42 19.72 20.94
N GLY A 78 -2.28 19.95 22.25
CA GLY A 78 -3.26 19.61 23.28
C GLY A 78 -2.91 18.40 24.14
N TYR A 79 -1.75 17.77 23.95
CA TYR A 79 -1.29 16.66 24.77
C TYR A 79 -0.57 17.17 26.02
N THR A 80 -1.33 17.38 27.10
CA THR A 80 -0.79 17.92 28.35
C THR A 80 -0.47 16.87 29.41
N LYS A 81 -1.13 15.71 29.36
CA LYS A 81 -1.06 14.67 30.39
C LYS A 81 -0.74 13.30 29.80
N ASP A 82 -0.11 12.46 30.62
CA ASP A 82 0.10 11.04 30.33
C ASP A 82 -1.13 10.19 30.70
N ILE A 83 -1.06 8.88 30.43
CA ILE A 83 -2.13 7.91 30.75
C ILE A 83 -2.49 7.82 32.24
N TYR A 84 -1.61 8.25 33.14
CA TYR A 84 -1.83 8.25 34.58
C TYR A 84 -2.33 9.61 35.09
N GLY A 85 -2.51 10.58 34.20
CA GLY A 85 -2.95 11.94 34.51
C GLY A 85 -1.84 12.86 35.00
N ASN A 86 -0.56 12.46 34.93
CA ASN A 86 0.57 13.30 35.28
C ASN A 86 0.93 14.24 34.13
N ASP A 87 1.52 15.39 34.45
CA ASP A 87 1.96 16.34 33.42
C ASP A 87 3.04 15.75 32.52
N LEU A 88 2.94 16.04 31.22
CA LEU A 88 3.91 15.60 30.23
C LEU A 88 5.23 16.35 30.40
N THR A 89 6.27 15.64 30.83
CA THR A 89 7.61 16.18 31.15
C THR A 89 8.74 15.34 30.58
N ASN A 90 8.48 14.09 30.18
CA ASN A 90 9.45 13.13 29.69
C ASN A 90 8.99 12.46 28.39
N ASP A 91 9.93 12.16 27.49
CA ASP A 91 9.71 11.55 26.19
C ASP A 91 9.38 10.04 26.24
N ASN A 92 9.50 9.43 27.42
CA ASN A 92 9.14 8.04 27.71
C ASN A 92 7.74 7.89 28.33
N GLN A 93 7.05 8.99 28.63
CA GLN A 93 5.66 8.91 29.10
C GLN A 93 4.75 8.41 27.97
N ILE A 94 3.78 7.59 28.35
CA ILE A 94 2.79 7.03 27.43
C ILE A 94 1.61 7.98 27.39
N ILE A 95 1.16 8.30 26.19
CA ILE A 95 0.10 9.26 25.90
C ILE A 95 -0.98 8.54 25.08
N GLU A 96 -2.24 8.79 25.41
CA GLU A 96 -3.37 8.33 24.60
C GLU A 96 -3.49 9.14 23.31
N LEU A 97 -3.56 8.45 22.16
CA LEU A 97 -3.69 9.09 20.85
C LEU A 97 -5.09 9.64 20.65
N MET A 98 -5.20 10.91 20.25
CA MET A 98 -6.50 11.51 19.91
C MET A 98 -7.07 10.90 18.62
N PRO A 99 -8.41 10.76 18.47
CA PRO A 99 -9.02 9.99 17.38
C PRO A 99 -8.69 10.45 15.96
N HIS A 100 -8.45 11.76 15.76
CA HIS A 100 -8.14 12.34 14.46
C HIS A 100 -6.63 12.44 14.17
N ASP A 101 -5.79 12.13 15.15
CA ASP A 101 -4.35 12.31 15.03
C ASP A 101 -3.70 11.08 14.41
N ILE A 102 -2.74 11.32 13.52
CA ILE A 102 -2.02 10.25 12.79
C ILE A 102 -0.52 10.47 12.85
N VAL A 103 0.20 9.36 12.75
CA VAL A 103 1.67 9.30 12.69
C VAL A 103 2.05 8.77 11.31
N LEU A 104 2.82 9.57 10.57
CA LEU A 104 3.15 9.30 9.17
C LEU A 104 4.28 8.25 9.03
N PRO A 105 4.21 7.32 8.07
CA PRO A 105 5.26 6.34 7.82
C PRO A 105 6.45 6.93 7.05
N CYS A 106 7.64 6.83 7.64
CA CYS A 106 8.90 7.36 7.11
C CYS A 106 10.04 6.33 7.28
N SER A 107 9.86 5.14 6.72
CA SER A 107 10.87 4.08 6.84
C SER A 107 12.21 4.46 6.18
N PRO A 108 13.34 4.37 6.90
CA PRO A 108 14.67 4.60 6.33
C PRO A 108 15.21 3.42 5.50
N GLU A 109 14.62 2.22 5.65
CA GLU A 109 15.10 0.98 5.01
C GLU A 109 14.34 0.60 3.74
N SER A 110 13.23 1.30 3.44
CA SER A 110 12.48 1.06 2.22
C SER A 110 13.01 1.89 1.05
N ASN A 111 12.89 1.33 -0.16
CA ASN A 111 13.14 2.07 -1.41
C ASN A 111 11.94 2.90 -1.84
N ASP A 112 10.80 2.77 -1.16
CA ASP A 112 9.60 3.55 -1.43
C ASP A 112 9.81 5.01 -0.98
N GLU A 113 9.07 5.95 -1.58
CA GLU A 113 9.11 7.35 -1.17
C GLU A 113 8.62 7.49 0.28
N LYS A 114 9.27 8.37 1.05
CA LYS A 114 8.87 8.64 2.45
C LYS A 114 7.74 9.65 2.50
N ALA A 115 6.81 9.48 3.44
CA ALA A 115 5.67 10.38 3.59
C ALA A 115 6.10 11.82 3.86
N ASP A 116 7.11 12.04 4.70
CA ASP A 116 7.63 13.39 4.99
C ASP A 116 8.16 14.09 3.74
N GLU A 117 8.95 13.41 2.91
CA GLU A 117 9.46 13.96 1.65
C GLU A 117 8.32 14.31 0.68
N VAL A 118 7.33 13.44 0.54
CA VAL A 118 6.16 13.66 -0.33
C VAL A 118 5.34 14.86 0.15
N PHE A 119 5.05 14.94 1.45
CA PHE A 119 4.24 16.03 2.00
C PHE A 119 4.98 17.36 2.09
N ILE A 120 6.29 17.37 2.32
CA ILE A 120 7.11 18.59 2.18
C ILE A 120 7.02 19.10 0.74
N LYS A 121 7.28 18.25 -0.26
CA LYS A 121 7.17 18.64 -1.68
C LYS A 121 5.76 19.11 -2.02
N THR A 122 4.72 18.43 -1.53
CA THR A 122 3.32 18.78 -1.77
C THR A 122 2.97 20.14 -1.14
N SER A 123 3.42 20.41 0.08
CA SER A 123 3.21 21.71 0.73
C SER A 123 3.90 22.87 -0.02
N GLN A 124 5.12 22.65 -0.51
CA GLN A 124 5.86 23.62 -1.32
C GLN A 124 5.21 23.85 -2.68
N PHE A 125 4.68 22.79 -3.29
CA PHE A 125 3.86 22.86 -4.48
C PHE A 125 2.62 23.72 -4.26
N ILE A 126 1.88 23.51 -3.16
CA ILE A 126 0.69 24.31 -2.83
C ILE A 126 1.08 25.78 -2.62
N ASP A 127 2.15 26.07 -1.89
CA ASP A 127 2.62 27.44 -1.67
C ASP A 127 3.02 28.14 -2.99
N GLU A 128 3.74 27.45 -3.87
CA GLU A 128 4.07 28.00 -5.19
C GLU A 128 2.83 28.17 -6.07
N LEU A 129 1.87 27.26 -5.97
CA LEU A 129 0.60 27.35 -6.67
C LEU A 129 -0.20 28.56 -6.18
N LEU A 130 -0.28 28.78 -4.86
CA LEU A 130 -0.94 29.94 -4.28
C LEU A 130 -0.30 31.25 -4.77
N ILE A 131 1.03 31.37 -4.73
CA ILE A 131 1.72 32.59 -5.18
C ILE A 131 1.62 32.80 -6.69
N ARG A 132 2.02 31.80 -7.47
CA ARG A 132 2.27 31.98 -8.91
C ARG A 132 0.98 31.91 -9.71
N PHE A 133 0.08 31.01 -9.35
CA PHE A 133 -1.18 30.80 -10.07
C PHE A 133 -2.30 31.65 -9.48
N TYR A 134 -2.55 31.54 -8.17
CA TYR A 134 -3.68 32.21 -7.52
C TYR A 134 -3.40 33.63 -7.05
N LYS A 135 -2.13 34.08 -7.06
CA LYS A 135 -1.69 35.40 -6.56
C LYS A 135 -2.05 35.65 -5.08
N LEU A 136 -1.97 34.60 -4.28
CA LEU A 136 -2.21 34.60 -2.84
C LEU A 136 -0.90 34.41 -2.04
N ASN A 137 -0.99 34.65 -0.73
CA ASN A 137 0.12 34.40 0.19
C ASN A 137 0.36 32.89 0.37
N LYS A 138 1.57 32.53 0.78
CA LYS A 138 1.90 31.15 1.21
C LYS A 138 1.03 30.75 2.40
N PHE A 139 0.72 29.45 2.48
CA PHE A 139 -0.06 28.89 3.57
C PHE A 139 0.77 27.99 4.48
N TYR A 140 1.54 27.06 3.91
CA TYR A 140 2.26 26.04 4.70
C TYR A 140 3.62 26.53 5.20
N ASN A 141 4.45 27.09 4.32
CA ASN A 141 5.82 27.53 4.61
C ASN A 141 6.71 26.44 5.27
N VAL A 142 6.45 25.18 4.93
CA VAL A 142 7.16 24.00 5.44
C VAL A 142 8.54 23.86 4.78
N LYS A 143 9.59 23.73 5.60
CA LYS A 143 10.97 23.54 5.14
C LYS A 143 11.58 22.23 5.62
N LYS A 144 11.20 21.79 6.80
CA LYS A 144 11.65 20.55 7.44
C LYS A 144 10.45 19.73 7.90
N ARG A 145 10.66 18.45 8.17
CA ARG A 145 9.59 17.52 8.56
C ARG A 145 8.84 17.97 9.82
N GLU A 146 9.52 18.59 10.78
CA GLU A 146 8.89 19.05 12.01
C GLU A 146 7.85 20.16 11.74
N ASP A 147 7.99 20.90 10.65
CA ASP A 147 7.02 21.93 10.27
C ASP A 147 5.70 21.32 9.76
N LEU A 148 5.69 20.05 9.35
CA LEU A 148 4.45 19.34 8.96
C LEU A 148 3.54 19.08 10.17
N ILE A 149 4.09 19.07 11.38
CA ILE A 149 3.37 18.70 12.60
C ILE A 149 2.31 19.76 12.94
N GLY A 150 1.07 19.31 13.07
CA GLY A 150 -0.11 20.13 13.30
C GLY A 150 -0.88 20.52 12.03
N HIS A 151 -0.32 20.29 10.84
CA HIS A 151 -1.08 20.45 9.60
C HIS A 151 -2.14 19.35 9.44
N LEU A 152 -3.19 19.71 8.70
CA LEU A 152 -4.31 18.83 8.44
C LEU A 152 -4.14 18.06 7.12
N GLY A 153 -4.49 16.79 7.17
CA GLY A 153 -4.60 15.91 6.02
C GLY A 153 -6.01 15.33 5.88
N VAL A 154 -6.15 14.44 4.90
CA VAL A 154 -7.35 13.63 4.67
C VAL A 154 -6.89 12.19 4.50
N CYS A 155 -7.40 11.29 5.33
CA CYS A 155 -7.27 9.85 5.16
C CYS A 155 -8.48 9.32 4.39
N MET A 156 -8.28 8.38 3.48
CA MET A 156 -9.35 7.79 2.70
C MET A 156 -9.02 6.35 2.32
N ALA A 157 -9.97 5.45 2.53
CA ALA A 157 -9.86 4.09 2.06
C ALA A 157 -10.12 4.01 0.53
N PRO A 158 -9.43 3.10 -0.17
CA PRO A 158 -9.90 2.48 -1.40
C PRO A 158 -11.38 2.08 -1.33
N HIS A 159 -12.03 2.14 -2.48
CA HIS A 159 -13.44 1.88 -2.72
C HIS A 159 -14.42 2.78 -1.93
N ASN A 160 -13.93 3.79 -1.21
CA ASN A 160 -14.72 4.77 -0.48
C ASN A 160 -14.77 6.13 -1.22
N CYS A 161 -15.72 6.99 -0.85
CA CYS A 161 -15.86 8.35 -1.34
C CYS A 161 -15.96 9.43 -0.24
N ALA A 162 -15.89 9.01 1.02
CA ALA A 162 -15.79 9.89 2.17
C ALA A 162 -14.36 9.86 2.71
N GLY A 163 -13.68 11.01 2.67
CA GLY A 163 -12.40 11.19 3.35
C GLY A 163 -12.63 11.64 4.79
N VAL A 164 -11.75 11.25 5.71
CA VAL A 164 -11.77 11.70 7.11
C VAL A 164 -10.61 12.66 7.33
N ILE A 165 -10.90 13.85 7.86
CA ILE A 165 -9.87 14.84 8.16
C ILE A 165 -8.97 14.28 9.26
N CYS A 166 -7.66 14.48 9.16
CA CYS A 166 -6.71 14.05 10.16
C CYS A 166 -5.70 15.16 10.46
N ARG A 167 -4.97 15.03 11.56
CA ARG A 167 -3.88 15.95 11.93
C ARG A 167 -2.59 15.17 12.09
N PHE A 168 -1.51 15.68 11.50
CA PHE A 168 -0.20 15.03 11.59
C PHE A 168 0.44 15.38 12.92
N ILE A 169 0.80 14.37 13.72
CA ILE A 169 1.41 14.59 15.04
C ILE A 169 2.85 14.14 15.14
N GLY A 170 3.35 13.40 14.16
CA GLY A 170 4.71 12.88 14.15
C GLY A 170 4.93 11.87 13.04
N PHE A 171 6.03 11.13 13.15
CA PHE A 171 6.49 10.20 12.12
C PHE A 171 6.93 8.89 12.76
N SER A 172 6.85 7.80 12.03
CA SER A 172 7.41 6.51 12.45
C SER A 172 8.41 6.00 11.41
N ASN A 173 9.31 5.12 11.82
CA ASN A 173 10.18 4.39 10.90
C ASN A 173 9.47 3.20 10.25
N THR A 174 8.21 2.93 10.62
CA THR A 174 7.41 1.87 10.04
C THR A 174 6.95 2.25 8.62
N LEU A 175 6.44 1.25 7.89
CA LEU A 175 5.81 1.44 6.58
C LEU A 175 4.30 1.69 6.66
N GLY A 176 3.72 1.63 7.86
CA GLY A 176 2.27 1.73 8.04
C GLY A 176 1.81 3.09 8.55
N LEU A 177 0.61 3.47 8.14
CA LEU A 177 -0.14 4.58 8.71
C LEU A 177 -0.61 4.19 10.11
N LEU A 178 0.02 4.81 11.11
CA LEU A 178 -0.33 4.65 12.52
C LEU A 178 -1.42 5.67 12.88
N ALA A 179 -2.59 5.17 13.26
CA ALA A 179 -3.74 6.00 13.61
C ALA A 179 -4.63 5.29 14.64
N SER A 180 -5.52 6.04 15.29
CA SER A 180 -6.51 5.48 16.21
C SER A 180 -7.36 4.40 15.51
N PRO A 181 -7.75 3.31 16.20
CA PRO A 181 -8.75 2.38 15.68
C PRO A 181 -10.03 3.08 15.22
N TYR A 182 -10.41 4.20 15.86
CA TYR A 182 -11.53 5.03 15.44
C TYR A 182 -11.32 5.72 14.08
N MET A 183 -10.09 6.14 13.77
CA MET A 183 -9.76 6.70 12.46
C MET A 183 -9.92 5.65 11.36
N HIS A 184 -9.34 4.46 11.57
CA HIS A 184 -9.43 3.35 10.62
C HIS A 184 -10.88 2.91 10.42
N ALA A 185 -11.65 2.74 11.50
CA ALA A 185 -13.08 2.45 11.41
C ALA A 185 -13.87 3.56 10.69
N ALA A 186 -13.52 4.84 10.88
CA ALA A 186 -14.17 5.97 10.21
C ALA A 186 -13.91 6.02 8.70
N ILE A 187 -12.76 5.55 8.23
CA ILE A 187 -12.49 5.37 6.80
C ILE A 187 -13.05 4.04 6.26
N ARG A 188 -13.77 3.26 7.08
CA ARG A 188 -14.38 1.94 6.81
C ARG A 188 -13.35 0.83 6.63
N ARG A 189 -12.50 0.66 7.64
CA ARG A 189 -11.37 -0.25 7.61
C ARG A 189 -11.22 -1.07 8.88
N ASP A 190 -10.75 -2.29 8.67
CA ASP A 190 -10.69 -3.35 9.68
C ASP A 190 -9.26 -3.57 10.21
N CYS A 191 -8.26 -2.92 9.61
CA CYS A 191 -6.84 -3.14 9.89
C CYS A 191 -6.37 -4.60 9.65
N ASP A 192 -6.93 -5.32 8.67
CA ASP A 192 -6.58 -6.72 8.35
C ASP A 192 -5.50 -6.85 7.26
N GLY A 193 -4.74 -5.77 7.01
CA GLY A 193 -3.73 -5.65 5.96
C GLY A 193 -4.14 -4.73 4.81
N ASP A 194 -5.25 -4.01 4.98
CA ASP A 194 -5.71 -2.96 4.09
C ASP A 194 -4.74 -1.76 3.97
N GLU A 195 -4.90 -1.03 2.87
CA GLU A 195 -4.19 0.22 2.61
C GLU A 195 -5.14 1.42 2.67
N ALA A 196 -4.63 2.56 3.13
CA ALA A 196 -5.27 3.87 3.12
C ALA A 196 -4.42 4.88 2.34
N ALA A 197 -5.12 5.82 1.68
CA ALA A 197 -4.52 6.98 1.06
C ALA A 197 -4.52 8.16 2.03
N ILE A 198 -3.40 8.87 2.12
CA ILE A 198 -3.22 10.10 2.89
C ILE A 198 -2.98 11.25 1.90
N MET A 199 -3.68 12.36 2.09
CA MET A 199 -3.58 13.57 1.27
C MET A 199 -3.41 14.79 2.17
N LEU A 200 -2.77 15.87 1.69
CA LEU A 200 -2.83 17.15 2.39
C LEU A 200 -4.19 17.81 2.16
N LEU A 201 -4.80 18.35 3.22
CA LEU A 201 -6.12 18.97 3.11
C LEU A 201 -6.14 20.13 2.10
N GLY A 202 -5.10 20.96 2.09
CA GLY A 202 -4.98 22.07 1.13
C GLY A 202 -4.87 21.60 -0.33
N ASP A 203 -4.24 20.45 -0.59
CA ASP A 203 -4.20 19.87 -1.93
C ASP A 203 -5.59 19.42 -2.38
N VAL A 204 -6.29 18.69 -1.51
CA VAL A 204 -7.67 18.24 -1.76
C VAL A 204 -8.56 19.43 -2.08
N LEU A 205 -8.52 20.51 -1.29
CA LEU A 205 -9.40 21.66 -1.50
C LEU A 205 -9.11 22.45 -2.79
N LEU A 206 -7.84 22.56 -3.20
CA LEU A 206 -7.45 23.39 -4.35
C LEU A 206 -7.45 22.65 -5.68
N ASN A 207 -7.15 21.34 -5.66
CA ASN A 207 -6.84 20.57 -6.86
C ASN A 207 -7.87 19.50 -7.19
N PHE A 208 -8.70 19.09 -6.23
CA PHE A 208 -9.81 18.18 -6.51
C PHE A 208 -10.87 18.83 -7.40
N SER A 209 -11.38 18.08 -8.38
CA SER A 209 -12.60 18.45 -9.09
C SER A 209 -13.36 17.22 -9.57
N ARG A 210 -14.68 17.23 -9.37
CA ARG A 210 -15.58 16.20 -9.92
C ARG A 210 -15.51 16.11 -11.45
N LYS A 211 -15.13 17.21 -12.13
CA LYS A 211 -14.98 17.25 -13.60
C LYS A 211 -13.82 16.39 -14.12
N PHE A 212 -12.88 16.00 -13.24
CA PHE A 212 -11.77 15.12 -13.61
C PHE A 212 -12.12 13.65 -13.43
N LEU A 213 -13.19 13.34 -12.69
CA LEU A 213 -13.57 11.97 -12.42
C LEU A 213 -14.02 11.25 -13.70
N PRO A 214 -13.63 9.97 -13.87
CA PRO A 214 -14.08 9.18 -15.01
C PRO A 214 -15.60 9.03 -15.06
N SER A 215 -16.17 9.02 -16.27
CA SER A 215 -17.63 8.92 -16.48
C SER A 215 -18.20 7.50 -16.39
N HIS A 216 -17.35 6.47 -16.30
CA HIS A 216 -17.79 5.08 -16.19
C HIS A 216 -18.21 4.71 -14.76
N ARG A 217 -19.00 3.62 -14.62
CA ARG A 217 -19.42 3.11 -13.32
C ARG A 217 -18.20 2.81 -12.42
N GLY A 218 -18.21 3.35 -11.21
CA GLY A 218 -17.08 3.25 -10.28
C GLY A 218 -16.05 4.39 -10.40
N GLY A 219 -16.18 5.29 -11.37
CA GLY A 219 -15.26 6.42 -11.55
C GLY A 219 -15.20 7.39 -10.35
N THR A 220 -16.27 7.44 -9.55
CA THR A 220 -16.36 8.24 -8.32
C THR A 220 -15.81 7.55 -7.08
N GLN A 221 -15.50 6.25 -7.15
CA GLN A 221 -14.84 5.54 -6.06
C GLN A 221 -13.38 6.01 -5.95
N ASP A 222 -12.83 5.98 -4.75
CA ASP A 222 -11.50 6.49 -4.44
C ASP A 222 -11.40 7.99 -4.73
N ALA A 223 -12.39 8.81 -4.39
CA ALA A 223 -12.33 10.25 -4.55
C ALA A 223 -12.99 10.93 -3.34
N PRO A 224 -12.37 11.95 -2.72
CA PRO A 224 -12.89 12.58 -1.51
C PRO A 224 -14.08 13.51 -1.84
N LEU A 225 -15.25 12.93 -2.13
CA LEU A 225 -16.47 13.65 -2.48
C LEU A 225 -17.07 14.41 -1.28
N VAL A 226 -16.84 13.88 -0.09
CA VAL A 226 -17.27 14.42 1.21
C VAL A 226 -16.11 14.28 2.17
N LEU A 227 -15.93 15.27 3.04
CA LEU A 227 -14.93 15.26 4.10
C LEU A 227 -15.63 15.20 5.46
N ASN A 228 -15.32 14.17 6.25
CA ASN A 228 -15.77 14.07 7.61
C ASN A 228 -14.79 14.79 8.55
N GLY A 229 -15.27 15.83 9.24
CA GLY A 229 -14.49 16.60 10.21
C GLY A 229 -14.61 16.12 11.66
N LYS A 230 -15.52 15.18 11.95
CA LYS A 230 -15.73 14.66 13.30
C LYS A 230 -16.08 13.17 13.26
N ILE A 231 -15.30 12.35 13.93
CA ILE A 231 -15.62 10.94 14.11
C ILE A 231 -16.75 10.81 15.15
N ASP A 232 -17.82 10.10 14.77
CA ASP A 232 -18.87 9.65 15.70
C ASP A 232 -18.70 8.14 15.91
N PRO A 233 -18.40 7.68 17.13
CA PRO A 233 -18.09 6.28 17.39
C PRO A 233 -19.29 5.34 17.20
N GLY A 234 -20.52 5.87 17.15
CA GLY A 234 -21.73 5.10 16.84
C GLY A 234 -22.04 4.97 15.35
N GLU A 235 -21.42 5.78 14.49
CA GLU A 235 -21.66 5.82 13.03
C GLU A 235 -20.50 5.28 12.19
N VAL A 236 -19.40 4.88 12.84
CA VAL A 236 -18.27 4.20 12.21
C VAL A 236 -18.56 2.70 12.00
N ASP A 237 -17.62 2.01 11.36
CA ASP A 237 -17.69 0.56 11.14
C ASP A 237 -17.89 -0.25 12.43
N ASP A 238 -18.53 -1.41 12.36
CA ASP A 238 -18.98 -2.16 13.54
C ASP A 238 -17.87 -2.94 14.24
N GLN A 239 -16.73 -3.21 13.58
CA GLN A 239 -15.63 -3.94 14.24
C GLN A 239 -15.04 -3.21 15.45
N ILE A 240 -15.06 -1.87 15.44
CA ILE A 240 -14.60 -1.07 16.59
C ILE A 240 -15.42 -1.36 17.85
N LEU A 241 -16.68 -1.79 17.70
CA LEU A 241 -17.60 -2.07 18.79
C LEU A 241 -17.15 -3.25 19.65
N ASP A 242 -16.28 -4.11 19.12
CA ASP A 242 -15.72 -5.29 19.78
C ASP A 242 -14.30 -5.05 20.33
N VAL A 243 -13.77 -3.83 20.25
CA VAL A 243 -12.51 -3.47 20.90
C VAL A 243 -12.68 -3.46 22.43
N GLU A 244 -11.74 -4.11 23.11
CA GLU A 244 -11.73 -4.31 24.55
C GLU A 244 -11.05 -3.13 25.26
N LEU A 245 -11.76 -2.53 26.21
CA LEU A 245 -11.35 -1.32 26.94
C LEU A 245 -10.65 -1.68 28.27
N THR A 246 -9.53 -2.41 28.22
CA THR A 246 -8.88 -2.93 29.43
C THR A 246 -7.35 -2.89 29.42
N TYR A 247 -6.76 -2.67 30.60
CA TYR A 247 -5.32 -2.80 30.83
C TYR A 247 -4.92 -4.22 31.28
N LYS A 248 -5.88 -5.02 31.74
CA LYS A 248 -5.62 -6.37 32.24
C LYS A 248 -6.87 -7.23 32.08
N TYR A 249 -6.70 -8.42 31.53
CA TYR A 249 -7.80 -9.36 31.43
C TYR A 249 -8.24 -9.89 32.80
N PRO A 250 -9.56 -10.06 33.02
CA PRO A 250 -10.08 -10.66 34.24
C PRO A 250 -9.70 -12.14 34.33
N LEU A 251 -9.61 -12.67 35.55
CA LEU A 251 -9.33 -14.10 35.78
C LEU A 251 -10.34 -15.03 35.08
N GLU A 252 -11.58 -14.58 34.98
CA GLU A 252 -12.67 -15.27 34.29
C GLU A 252 -12.30 -15.67 32.86
N LEU A 253 -11.68 -14.77 32.08
CA LEU A 253 -11.28 -15.08 30.70
C LEU A 253 -10.38 -16.32 30.65
N TYR A 254 -9.39 -16.38 31.54
CA TYR A 254 -8.43 -17.49 31.60
C TYR A 254 -9.11 -18.80 31.99
N LEU A 255 -9.97 -18.79 33.01
CA LEU A 255 -10.69 -19.98 33.48
C LEU A 255 -11.69 -20.52 32.43
N LEU A 256 -12.41 -19.65 31.73
CA LEU A 256 -13.34 -20.06 30.68
C LEU A 256 -12.60 -20.58 29.44
N SER A 257 -11.42 -20.02 29.13
CA SER A 257 -10.58 -20.49 28.04
C SER A 257 -10.04 -21.91 28.27
N GLU A 258 -9.69 -22.26 29.51
CA GLU A 258 -9.28 -23.62 29.88
C GLU A 258 -10.41 -24.65 29.64
N GLN A 259 -11.65 -24.21 29.86
CA GLN A 259 -12.86 -25.00 29.59
C GLN A 259 -13.28 -25.00 28.11
N ARG A 260 -12.55 -24.28 27.24
CA ARG A 260 -12.86 -24.09 25.81
C ARG A 260 -14.27 -23.56 25.56
N LYS A 261 -14.74 -22.70 26.47
CA LYS A 261 -16.05 -22.06 26.35
C LYS A 261 -16.05 -20.99 25.26
N HIS A 262 -17.25 -20.65 24.79
CA HIS A 262 -17.40 -19.65 23.74
C HIS A 262 -17.08 -18.25 24.30
N SER A 263 -16.48 -17.36 23.48
CA SER A 263 -16.07 -16.02 23.93
C SER A 263 -17.22 -15.18 24.48
N SER A 264 -18.44 -15.40 23.98
CA SER A 264 -19.66 -14.73 24.46
C SER A 264 -20.02 -15.04 25.92
N GLU A 265 -19.45 -16.08 26.53
CA GLU A 265 -19.66 -16.38 27.95
C GLU A 265 -18.85 -15.46 28.87
N VAL A 266 -17.87 -14.73 28.34
CA VAL A 266 -17.08 -13.76 29.10
C VAL A 266 -17.85 -12.44 29.19
N THR A 267 -18.32 -12.07 30.38
CA THR A 267 -19.15 -10.87 30.55
C THR A 267 -18.39 -9.68 31.13
N ASN A 268 -17.27 -9.91 31.81
CA ASN A 268 -16.57 -8.88 32.59
C ASN A 268 -15.45 -8.16 31.81
N ILE A 269 -15.54 -8.09 30.48
CA ILE A 269 -14.63 -7.29 29.66
C ILE A 269 -15.42 -6.10 29.11
N PRO A 270 -15.05 -4.85 29.46
CA PRO A 270 -15.69 -3.67 28.90
C PRO A 270 -15.35 -3.58 27.41
N LEU A 271 -16.36 -3.42 26.57
CA LEU A 271 -16.23 -3.24 25.12
C LEU A 271 -16.69 -1.83 24.75
N VAL A 272 -16.23 -1.33 23.60
CA VAL A 272 -16.71 -0.06 23.02
C VAL A 272 -18.23 -0.03 22.91
N ARG A 273 -18.88 -1.12 22.46
CA ARG A 273 -20.36 -1.23 22.46
C ARG A 273 -21.01 -1.03 23.81
N THR A 274 -20.36 -1.48 24.88
CA THR A 274 -20.91 -1.37 26.24
C THR A 274 -20.81 0.07 26.71
N TYR A 275 -19.68 0.74 26.47
CA TYR A 275 -19.51 2.17 26.79
C TYR A 275 -20.49 3.06 26.03
N LEU A 276 -20.68 2.81 24.73
CA LEU A 276 -21.67 3.52 23.91
C LEU A 276 -23.09 3.39 24.44
N LYS A 277 -23.50 2.16 24.81
CA LYS A 277 -24.83 1.90 25.40
C LYS A 277 -25.03 2.60 26.76
N GLU A 278 -23.96 2.73 27.53
CA GLU A 278 -23.97 3.41 28.83
C GLU A 278 -23.86 4.94 28.72
N GLY A 279 -23.71 5.49 27.51
CA GLY A 279 -23.54 6.92 27.28
C GLY A 279 -22.19 7.47 27.78
N LYS A 280 -21.20 6.60 27.93
CA LYS A 280 -19.82 6.97 28.29
C LYS A 280 -19.04 7.38 27.05
N ASP A 281 -18.01 8.17 27.24
CA ASP A 281 -17.09 8.53 26.16
C ASP A 281 -16.23 7.32 25.77
N PRO A 282 -16.34 6.80 24.53
CA PRO A 282 -15.57 5.65 24.09
C PRO A 282 -14.17 6.04 23.59
N PHE A 283 -13.90 7.33 23.32
CA PHE A 283 -12.64 7.78 22.75
C PHE A 283 -11.48 7.76 23.73
N HIS A 284 -11.80 7.74 25.03
CA HIS A 284 -10.82 7.79 26.10
C HIS A 284 -10.73 6.46 26.84
N ASN A 285 -9.53 6.21 27.35
CA ASN A 285 -9.19 5.05 28.15
C ASN A 285 -9.40 3.71 27.42
N LEU A 286 -8.92 3.62 26.17
CA LEU A 286 -8.91 2.38 25.36
C LEU A 286 -8.20 1.23 26.08
N GLY A 287 -7.15 1.51 26.85
CA GLY A 287 -6.36 0.50 27.53
C GLY A 287 -5.46 -0.32 26.58
N PHE A 288 -4.48 -0.99 27.17
CA PHE A 288 -3.65 -1.98 26.50
C PHE A 288 -3.09 -2.96 27.53
N THR A 289 -2.88 -4.21 27.14
CA THR A 289 -2.43 -5.28 28.06
C THR A 289 -0.92 -5.44 28.11
N HIS A 290 -0.23 -5.18 26.99
CA HIS A 290 1.22 -5.39 26.87
C HIS A 290 1.88 -4.10 26.40
N ASN A 291 2.91 -3.67 27.12
CA ASN A 291 3.69 -2.49 26.75
C ASN A 291 4.83 -2.88 25.80
N THR A 292 5.19 -1.97 24.89
CA THR A 292 6.34 -2.08 24.01
C THR A 292 7.40 -1.05 24.39
N SER A 293 8.68 -1.33 24.14
CA SER A 293 9.74 -0.35 24.37
C SER A 293 9.68 0.82 23.38
N ASN A 294 9.60 0.47 22.09
CA ASN A 294 9.44 1.36 20.95
C ASN A 294 8.89 0.54 19.77
N PHE A 295 7.79 0.97 19.16
CA PHE A 295 7.20 0.26 18.02
C PHE A 295 8.02 0.38 16.73
N ASN A 296 9.02 1.26 16.70
CA ASN A 296 9.99 1.33 15.61
C ASN A 296 11.12 0.30 15.74
N ASP A 297 11.21 -0.42 16.85
CA ASP A 297 12.24 -1.44 17.05
C ASP A 297 11.79 -2.73 16.35
N GLY A 298 12.31 -2.99 15.16
CA GLY A 298 11.95 -4.18 14.39
C GLY A 298 12.50 -4.16 12.97
N VAL A 299 12.06 -5.14 12.16
CA VAL A 299 12.36 -5.16 10.73
C VAL A 299 11.44 -4.15 10.04
N LEU A 300 12.04 -3.06 9.53
CA LEU A 300 11.28 -1.93 8.99
C LEU A 300 10.84 -2.14 7.54
N CYS A 301 11.53 -3.02 6.82
CA CYS A 301 11.19 -3.39 5.45
C CYS A 301 11.26 -4.91 5.28
N SER A 302 10.20 -5.49 4.70
CA SER A 302 10.16 -6.93 4.42
C SER A 302 11.22 -7.32 3.40
N SER A 303 11.96 -8.41 3.67
CA SER A 303 12.91 -8.99 2.72
C SER A 303 12.26 -9.38 1.38
N TYR A 304 10.94 -9.57 1.36
CA TYR A 304 10.22 -9.82 0.11
C TYR A 304 10.37 -8.69 -0.93
N LYS A 305 10.52 -7.44 -0.46
CA LYS A 305 10.72 -6.26 -1.34
C LYS A 305 12.15 -6.18 -1.89
N THR A 306 13.14 -6.71 -1.17
CA THR A 306 14.55 -6.66 -1.59
C THR A 306 14.94 -7.79 -2.54
N LEU A 307 14.18 -8.90 -2.55
CA LEU A 307 14.45 -10.04 -3.43
C LEU A 307 13.98 -9.75 -4.87
N PRO A 308 14.89 -9.80 -5.88
CA PRO A 308 14.58 -9.35 -7.24
C PRO A 308 13.76 -10.37 -8.03
N THR A 309 14.07 -11.66 -7.89
CA THR A 309 13.42 -12.71 -8.70
C THR A 309 12.46 -13.58 -7.91
N MET A 310 11.48 -14.15 -8.62
CA MET A 310 10.57 -15.14 -8.02
C MET A 310 11.30 -16.40 -7.55
N GLN A 311 12.40 -16.78 -8.21
CA GLN A 311 13.20 -17.92 -7.78
C GLN A 311 13.84 -17.64 -6.42
N ASP A 312 14.42 -16.45 -6.25
CA ASP A 312 15.02 -16.05 -4.99
C ASP A 312 13.97 -16.03 -3.87
N LYS A 313 12.77 -15.50 -4.15
CA LYS A 313 11.64 -15.48 -3.21
C LYS A 313 11.23 -16.88 -2.77
N VAL A 314 11.10 -17.82 -3.70
CA VAL A 314 10.73 -19.20 -3.38
C VAL A 314 11.86 -19.91 -2.63
N ASN A 315 13.11 -19.70 -3.02
CA ASN A 315 14.27 -20.27 -2.31
C ASN A 315 14.31 -19.78 -0.86
N HIS A 316 14.21 -18.46 -0.63
CA HIS A 316 14.20 -17.88 0.73
C HIS A 316 12.99 -18.34 1.54
N GLN A 317 11.81 -18.45 0.92
CA GLN A 317 10.63 -19.02 1.57
C GLN A 317 10.90 -20.46 2.01
N MET A 318 11.47 -21.29 1.15
CA MET A 318 11.74 -22.69 1.47
C MET A 318 12.86 -22.85 2.51
N GLU A 319 13.90 -22.02 2.49
CA GLU A 319 14.93 -21.97 3.54
C GLU A 319 14.33 -21.64 4.92
N LEU A 320 13.33 -20.75 4.96
CA LEU A 320 12.61 -20.44 6.20
C LEU A 320 11.76 -21.64 6.66
N VAL A 321 11.06 -22.29 5.73
CA VAL A 321 10.25 -23.47 6.00
C VAL A 321 11.10 -24.62 6.55
N GLU A 322 12.30 -24.85 6.03
CA GLU A 322 13.24 -25.86 6.54
C GLU A 322 13.72 -25.58 7.97
N LYS A 323 13.71 -24.32 8.41
CA LYS A 323 14.11 -23.91 9.77
C LYS A 323 12.96 -23.99 10.78
N ILE A 324 11.71 -23.93 10.33
CA ILE A 324 10.54 -23.82 11.20
C ILE A 324 9.93 -25.20 11.46
N ARG A 325 9.77 -25.57 12.74
CA ARG A 325 9.14 -26.85 13.13
C ARG A 325 7.64 -26.93 12.83
N ALA A 326 6.96 -25.80 12.77
CA ALA A 326 5.50 -25.72 12.63
C ALA A 326 5.00 -25.94 11.19
N VAL A 327 5.89 -26.04 10.21
CA VAL A 327 5.54 -26.10 8.79
C VAL A 327 6.10 -27.37 8.16
N ASP A 328 5.29 -28.05 7.37
CA ASP A 328 5.73 -29.18 6.54
C ASP A 328 6.32 -28.67 5.22
N SER A 329 7.60 -28.96 4.99
CA SER A 329 8.32 -28.56 3.78
C SER A 329 7.78 -29.21 2.52
N SER A 330 7.35 -30.47 2.60
CA SER A 330 6.80 -31.22 1.46
C SER A 330 5.43 -30.69 1.07
N ASP A 331 4.57 -30.43 2.06
CA ASP A 331 3.25 -29.86 1.79
C ASP A 331 3.34 -28.43 1.25
N THR A 332 4.24 -27.62 1.80
CA THR A 332 4.47 -26.25 1.30
C THR A 332 4.95 -26.25 -0.16
N ALA A 333 5.95 -27.09 -0.47
CA ALA A 333 6.45 -27.24 -1.84
C ALA A 333 5.34 -27.69 -2.82
N LYS A 334 4.52 -28.65 -2.39
CA LYS A 334 3.34 -29.09 -3.14
C LYS A 334 2.36 -27.95 -3.38
N LEU A 335 2.02 -27.17 -2.36
CA LEU A 335 1.08 -26.04 -2.49
C LEU A 335 1.60 -24.98 -3.47
N ILE A 336 2.90 -24.65 -3.43
CA ILE A 336 3.53 -23.73 -4.37
C ILE A 336 3.36 -24.23 -5.82
N ILE A 337 3.66 -25.51 -6.06
CA ILE A 337 3.56 -26.10 -7.41
C ILE A 337 2.10 -26.16 -7.88
N ASP A 338 1.20 -26.70 -7.07
CA ASP A 338 -0.19 -26.95 -7.46
C ASP A 338 -1.02 -25.65 -7.59
N ARG A 339 -0.84 -24.70 -6.68
CA ARG A 339 -1.64 -23.48 -6.63
C ARG A 339 -1.07 -22.37 -7.48
N HIS A 340 0.25 -22.30 -7.66
CA HIS A 340 0.90 -21.21 -8.39
C HIS A 340 1.48 -21.70 -9.72
N PHE A 341 2.54 -22.53 -9.69
CA PHE A 341 3.31 -22.84 -10.90
C PHE A 341 2.52 -23.62 -11.96
N LEU A 342 1.89 -24.75 -11.60
CA LEU A 342 1.14 -25.57 -12.55
C LEU A 342 -0.03 -24.81 -13.17
N LYS A 343 -0.72 -23.97 -12.38
CA LYS A 343 -1.81 -23.14 -12.89
C LYS A 343 -1.32 -22.11 -13.89
N ASP A 344 -0.23 -21.42 -13.59
CA ASP A 344 0.33 -20.40 -14.47
C ASP A 344 0.90 -21.02 -15.75
N LEU A 345 1.70 -22.09 -15.64
CA LEU A 345 2.28 -22.78 -16.80
C LEU A 345 1.20 -23.31 -17.75
N LYS A 346 0.19 -24.04 -17.23
CA LYS A 346 -0.91 -24.58 -18.06
C LYS A 346 -1.77 -23.45 -18.64
N GLY A 347 -2.04 -22.42 -17.84
CA GLY A 347 -2.82 -21.25 -18.25
C GLY A 347 -2.15 -20.51 -19.40
N ASN A 348 -0.86 -20.21 -19.27
CA ASN A 348 -0.09 -19.51 -20.29
C ASN A 348 0.11 -20.36 -21.54
N LEU A 349 0.38 -21.66 -21.40
CA LEU A 349 0.49 -22.58 -22.55
C LEU A 349 -0.82 -22.66 -23.35
N ARG A 350 -1.96 -22.79 -22.66
CA ARG A 350 -3.28 -22.79 -23.31
C ARG A 350 -3.54 -21.46 -24.02
N LYS A 351 -3.31 -20.33 -23.32
CA LYS A 351 -3.51 -18.99 -23.91
C LYS A 351 -2.59 -18.74 -25.10
N PHE A 352 -1.35 -19.24 -25.08
CA PHE A 352 -0.40 -19.12 -26.19
C PHE A 352 -0.93 -19.70 -27.49
N SER A 353 -1.58 -20.88 -27.44
CA SER A 353 -2.20 -21.51 -28.62
C SER A 353 -3.39 -20.73 -29.19
N MET A 354 -4.03 -19.88 -28.37
CA MET A 354 -5.24 -19.12 -28.71
C MET A 354 -4.97 -17.61 -28.84
N GLN A 355 -3.71 -17.18 -28.77
CA GLN A 355 -3.36 -15.79 -28.58
C GLN A 355 -3.65 -14.92 -29.81
N GLY A 356 -3.85 -13.62 -29.55
CA GLY A 356 -3.78 -12.59 -30.59
C GLY A 356 -2.35 -12.09 -30.78
N PHE A 357 -2.18 -11.29 -31.81
CA PHE A 357 -0.92 -10.66 -32.21
C PHE A 357 -1.05 -9.15 -32.09
N ARG A 358 0.02 -8.45 -31.74
CA ARG A 358 0.02 -6.99 -31.61
C ARG A 358 1.08 -6.37 -32.51
N CYS A 359 0.74 -5.28 -33.19
CA CYS A 359 1.73 -4.46 -33.87
C CYS A 359 2.50 -3.59 -32.87
N VAL A 360 3.83 -3.57 -32.96
CA VAL A 360 4.69 -2.75 -32.07
C VAL A 360 4.48 -1.25 -32.31
N SER A 361 4.26 -0.84 -33.55
CA SER A 361 4.19 0.59 -33.92
C SER A 361 2.82 1.21 -33.65
N CYS A 362 1.72 0.52 -34.01
CA CYS A 362 0.37 1.09 -33.93
C CYS A 362 -0.55 0.43 -32.88
N ASN A 363 -0.06 -0.57 -32.14
CA ASN A 363 -0.84 -1.32 -31.13
C ASN A 363 -2.10 -2.03 -31.63
N GLU A 364 -2.31 -2.13 -32.95
CA GLU A 364 -3.43 -2.87 -33.52
C GLU A 364 -3.36 -4.34 -33.09
N ILE A 365 -4.49 -4.86 -32.60
CA ILE A 365 -4.62 -6.24 -32.13
C ILE A 365 -5.25 -7.08 -33.24
N MET A 366 -4.55 -8.15 -33.63
CA MET A 366 -4.91 -9.01 -34.75
C MET A 366 -5.16 -10.42 -34.23
N ARG A 367 -6.30 -11.02 -34.62
CA ARG A 367 -6.60 -12.41 -34.25
C ARG A 367 -5.67 -13.41 -34.93
N ARG A 368 -5.21 -13.11 -36.14
CA ARG A 368 -4.33 -13.97 -36.95
C ARG A 368 -3.23 -13.12 -37.56
N PRO A 369 -2.01 -13.67 -37.72
CA PRO A 369 -0.95 -12.97 -38.41
C PRO A 369 -1.29 -12.92 -39.91
N PRO A 370 -1.18 -11.77 -40.57
CA PRO A 370 -1.35 -11.68 -42.02
C PRO A 370 -0.21 -12.43 -42.72
N LEU A 371 -0.49 -13.03 -43.88
CA LEU A 371 0.51 -13.77 -44.67
C LEU A 371 1.69 -12.90 -45.12
N SER A 372 1.49 -11.58 -45.20
CA SER A 372 2.55 -10.61 -45.50
C SER A 372 3.57 -10.44 -44.36
N GLY A 373 3.28 -10.94 -43.15
CA GLY A 373 4.15 -10.82 -41.97
C GLY A 373 4.24 -9.39 -41.37
N VAL A 374 3.57 -8.41 -41.98
CA VAL A 374 3.59 -7.00 -41.56
C VAL A 374 2.20 -6.51 -41.19
N CYS A 375 2.12 -5.51 -40.31
CA CYS A 375 0.84 -4.93 -39.92
C CYS A 375 0.13 -4.31 -41.14
N PRO A 376 -1.15 -4.64 -41.39
CA PRO A 376 -1.89 -4.12 -42.55
C PRO A 376 -2.19 -2.62 -42.44
N LYS A 377 -2.13 -2.05 -41.23
CA LYS A 377 -2.44 -0.63 -40.98
C LYS A 377 -1.22 0.27 -41.13
N CYS A 378 -0.05 -0.17 -40.69
CA CYS A 378 1.15 0.68 -40.61
C CYS A 378 2.44 0.03 -41.11
N GLY A 379 2.39 -1.20 -41.64
CA GLY A 379 3.57 -1.95 -42.10
C GLY A 379 4.54 -2.39 -40.98
N GLY A 380 4.21 -2.15 -39.71
CA GLY A 380 5.09 -2.42 -38.57
C GLY A 380 5.20 -3.91 -38.22
N LYS A 381 6.22 -4.25 -37.44
CA LYS A 381 6.47 -5.62 -36.96
C LYS A 381 5.34 -6.11 -36.05
N ILE A 382 4.95 -7.36 -36.26
CA ILE A 382 3.95 -8.05 -35.46
C ILE A 382 4.67 -8.95 -34.44
N ILE A 383 4.19 -8.93 -33.20
CA ILE A 383 4.73 -9.74 -32.10
C ILE A 383 3.63 -10.58 -31.45
N PHE A 384 4.04 -11.70 -30.85
CA PHE A 384 3.20 -12.47 -29.94
C PHE A 384 2.83 -11.64 -28.72
N THR A 385 1.63 -11.87 -28.18
CA THR A 385 1.19 -11.25 -26.93
C THR A 385 1.70 -12.04 -25.73
N ILE A 386 1.89 -13.36 -25.88
CA ILE A 386 2.51 -14.25 -24.90
C ILE A 386 3.77 -14.83 -25.52
N ASN A 387 4.91 -14.61 -24.88
CA ASN A 387 6.19 -15.12 -25.34
C ASN A 387 6.49 -16.49 -24.73
N GLU A 388 7.35 -17.26 -25.41
CA GLU A 388 7.82 -18.56 -24.95
C GLU A 388 8.50 -18.49 -23.58
N GLY A 389 9.36 -17.48 -23.36
CA GLY A 389 10.08 -17.30 -22.11
C GLY A 389 9.15 -17.14 -20.90
N GLY A 390 8.00 -16.48 -21.07
CA GLY A 390 6.99 -16.36 -20.02
C GLY A 390 6.36 -17.71 -19.64
N ILE A 391 6.23 -18.62 -20.60
CA ILE A 391 5.70 -19.98 -20.38
C ILE A 391 6.75 -20.87 -19.72
N LYS A 392 8.02 -20.77 -20.12
CA LYS A 392 9.10 -21.62 -19.57
C LYS A 392 9.58 -21.20 -18.18
N LYS A 393 9.28 -19.96 -17.75
CA LYS A 393 9.81 -19.33 -16.54
C LYS A 393 9.78 -20.18 -15.27
N TYR A 394 8.69 -20.92 -15.03
CA TYR A 394 8.49 -21.68 -13.77
C TYR A 394 8.71 -23.18 -13.90
N LEU A 395 9.01 -23.69 -15.10
CA LEU A 395 9.07 -25.14 -15.34
C LEU A 395 10.25 -25.80 -14.60
N GLU A 396 11.47 -25.31 -14.84
CA GLU A 396 12.67 -25.82 -14.19
C GLU A 396 12.66 -25.61 -12.65
N PRO A 397 12.25 -24.43 -12.13
CA PRO A 397 11.99 -24.25 -10.71
C PRO A 397 11.05 -25.29 -10.08
N ALA A 398 9.93 -25.59 -10.76
CA ALA A 398 8.94 -26.53 -10.26
C ALA A 398 9.48 -27.97 -10.23
N LEU A 399 10.25 -28.37 -11.25
CA LEU A 399 10.91 -29.68 -11.31
C LEU A 399 11.93 -29.84 -10.18
N ASN A 400 12.82 -28.86 -10.01
CA ASN A 400 13.82 -28.87 -8.94
C ASN A 400 13.17 -28.96 -7.56
N LEU A 401 12.07 -28.24 -7.34
CA LEU A 401 11.34 -28.26 -6.08
C LEU A 401 10.66 -29.62 -5.84
N ALA A 402 10.06 -30.21 -6.88
CA ALA A 402 9.41 -31.52 -6.78
C ALA A 402 10.40 -32.65 -6.50
N GLU A 403 11.61 -32.57 -7.03
CA GLU A 403 12.70 -33.51 -6.76
C GLU A 403 13.28 -33.33 -5.36
N LYS A 404 13.66 -32.10 -4.99
CA LYS A 404 14.29 -31.78 -3.69
C LYS A 404 13.45 -32.25 -2.51
N TYR A 405 12.13 -31.99 -2.53
CA TYR A 405 11.22 -32.37 -1.45
C TYR A 405 10.52 -33.70 -1.68
N ASN A 406 11.00 -34.50 -2.63
CA ASN A 406 10.49 -35.83 -2.97
C ASN A 406 8.95 -35.91 -3.03
N LEU A 407 8.34 -35.00 -3.79
CA LEU A 407 6.88 -34.92 -3.88
C LEU A 407 6.27 -36.15 -4.58
N SER A 408 4.95 -36.28 -4.46
CA SER A 408 4.19 -37.40 -5.02
C SER A 408 4.48 -37.64 -6.51
N LEU A 409 4.45 -38.91 -6.91
CA LEU A 409 4.67 -39.32 -8.29
C LEU A 409 3.74 -38.60 -9.27
N TYR A 410 2.49 -38.36 -8.87
CA TYR A 410 1.51 -37.63 -9.67
C TYR A 410 1.98 -36.23 -10.06
N ILE A 411 2.52 -35.46 -9.10
CA ILE A 411 3.01 -34.10 -9.36
C ILE A 411 4.22 -34.14 -10.29
N LYS A 412 5.16 -35.04 -10.02
CA LYS A 412 6.35 -35.24 -10.87
C LYS A 412 5.95 -35.58 -12.31
N GLN A 413 5.07 -36.55 -12.51
CA GLN A 413 4.56 -36.93 -13.83
C GLN A 413 3.83 -35.79 -14.54
N ASN A 414 3.01 -35.04 -13.81
CA ASN A 414 2.28 -33.90 -14.37
C ASN A 414 3.23 -32.79 -14.86
N LEU A 415 4.31 -32.52 -14.12
CA LEU A 415 5.38 -31.61 -14.56
C LEU A 415 6.15 -32.16 -15.76
N SER A 416 6.47 -33.46 -15.79
CA SER A 416 7.14 -34.10 -16.93
C SER A 416 6.31 -34.03 -18.21
N ILE A 417 5.02 -34.38 -18.14
CA ILE A 417 4.10 -34.28 -19.28
C ILE A 417 3.99 -32.83 -19.77
N LEU A 418 3.94 -31.87 -18.84
CA LEU A 418 3.91 -30.46 -19.20
C LEU A 418 5.20 -30.01 -19.90
N LYS A 419 6.37 -30.48 -19.42
CA LYS A 419 7.66 -30.24 -20.06
C LYS A 419 7.69 -30.79 -21.48
N GLU A 420 7.28 -32.04 -21.68
CA GLU A 420 7.20 -32.66 -23.01
C GLU A 420 6.27 -31.88 -23.95
N ASN A 421 5.12 -31.42 -23.47
CA ASN A 421 4.20 -30.61 -24.27
C ASN A 421 4.82 -29.26 -24.68
N ILE A 422 5.51 -28.59 -23.76
CA ILE A 422 6.22 -27.33 -24.05
C ILE A 422 7.32 -27.60 -25.09
N GLU A 423 8.14 -28.62 -24.89
CA GLU A 423 9.21 -29.00 -25.84
C GLU A 423 8.66 -29.42 -27.21
N SER A 424 7.49 -30.06 -27.26
CA SER A 424 6.85 -30.43 -28.53
C SER A 424 6.35 -29.21 -29.32
N ILE A 425 5.94 -28.13 -28.64
CA ILE A 425 5.41 -26.92 -29.27
C ILE A 425 6.54 -25.99 -29.72
N PHE A 426 7.54 -25.80 -28.87
CA PHE A 426 8.63 -24.83 -29.12
C PHE A 426 9.89 -25.49 -29.72
N GLY A 427 9.95 -26.81 -29.73
CA GLY A 427 11.18 -27.55 -30.02
C GLY A 427 12.11 -27.63 -28.81
N LYS A 428 13.09 -28.51 -28.93
CA LYS A 428 14.27 -28.54 -28.04
C LYS A 428 15.33 -27.61 -28.61
N GLU A 429 15.99 -26.84 -27.76
CA GLU A 429 17.20 -26.12 -28.19
C GLU A 429 18.21 -27.14 -28.69
N LEU A 430 18.59 -27.03 -29.97
CA LEU A 430 19.49 -27.99 -30.63
C LEU A 430 20.90 -27.97 -30.03
N GLU A 431 21.31 -26.84 -29.44
CA GLU A 431 22.61 -26.65 -28.81
C GLU A 431 22.46 -25.83 -27.52
N LYS A 432 22.76 -26.45 -26.38
CA LYS A 432 22.88 -25.74 -25.10
C LYS A 432 24.30 -25.18 -25.04
N GLN A 433 24.47 -23.87 -25.11
CA GLN A 433 25.79 -23.25 -24.99
C GLN A 433 26.38 -23.60 -23.61
N GLN A 434 27.35 -24.52 -23.59
CA GLN A 434 28.03 -24.94 -22.37
C GLN A 434 29.07 -23.89 -21.95
N SER A 435 29.21 -23.69 -20.64
CA SER A 435 30.25 -22.79 -20.14
C SER A 435 31.61 -23.47 -20.28
N LEU A 436 32.68 -22.72 -20.57
CA LEU A 436 34.04 -23.27 -20.62
C LEU A 436 34.42 -24.00 -19.33
N LYS A 437 33.85 -23.61 -18.18
CA LYS A 437 34.07 -24.30 -16.89
C LYS A 437 33.55 -25.73 -16.88
N ASP A 438 32.50 -26.04 -17.64
CA ASP A 438 31.96 -27.40 -17.76
C ASP A 438 32.86 -28.31 -18.58
N PHE A 439 33.79 -27.74 -19.38
CA PHE A 439 34.81 -28.47 -20.14
C PHE A 439 36.12 -28.70 -19.39
N PHE A 440 36.40 -27.91 -18.34
CA PHE A 440 37.64 -27.96 -17.56
C PHE A 440 37.43 -28.50 -16.14
N GLY A 441 36.37 -29.30 -15.93
CA GLY A 441 36.13 -30.02 -14.68
C GLY A 441 37.31 -30.92 -14.29
#